data_AF-A0A619M288-F1
#
_entry.id   AF-A0A619M288-F1
#
_cell.length_a   1.000
_cell.length_b   1.000
_cell.length_c   1.000
_cell.angle_alpha   90.00
_cell.angle_beta   90.00
_cell.angle_gamma   90.00
#
_symmetry.space_group_name_H-M   'P 1'
#
loop_
_entity.id
_entity.type
_entity.pdbx_description
1 polymer ?
#
loop_
_entity_poly.entity_id
_entity_poly.type
_entity_poly.pdbx_seq_one_letter_code
_entity_poly.pdbx_strand_id
1 'polypeptide(L)'
;MKRTLITLTLCAFCGTAAAEPLSAWNDTAAKRAIEEWVQNTTNPDSPTFIPTDKRYVVFDNDGTLWPEAPLTFQIKFALDEVKRLAPQNPGWSSDPLVQAVLKDDIKTVAASGEKGLMHLLSLTHSGMTTDDFNQRVANWVSSHKDARFGCQYDQMGYQPMRQLLDYLRANGFKTWIVSGGGIDFMRVLSQKMYGIPPEQVIGSFSLSEFALSGDGTKITKTMSGAFNDDATNKPVAIHLFMGQRPVGAFGNSDGDLAMLQYTAANPNAKTFGLLVHHTDSVREYAYDSHPPASGKLVAGLTQAKVHGWTVVDMKQDWKTVFDPAMCVTKPVS
;
A
#
# COMPACT_ATOMS: atom_id res chain seq x y z
N MET A 1 36.88 66.81 2.36
CA MET A 1 35.64 66.16 2.88
C MET A 1 35.36 64.92 2.05
N LYS A 2 35.69 63.72 2.55
CA LYS A 2 35.40 62.45 1.88
C LYS A 2 34.00 61.98 2.29
N ARG A 3 33.10 61.81 1.33
CA ARG A 3 31.75 61.23 1.54
C ARG A 3 31.84 59.72 1.38
N THR A 4 31.66 58.98 2.47
CA THR A 4 31.56 57.52 2.46
C THR A 4 30.09 57.16 2.20
N LEU A 5 29.81 56.53 1.05
CA LEU A 5 28.53 55.88 0.80
C LEU A 5 28.55 54.51 1.51
N ILE A 6 27.58 54.27 2.39
CA ILE A 6 27.29 52.95 2.95
C ILE A 6 26.14 52.37 2.14
N THR A 7 26.42 51.35 1.34
CA THR A 7 25.42 50.58 0.60
C THR A 7 24.91 49.47 1.52
N LEU A 8 23.65 49.54 1.91
CA LEU A 8 22.99 48.51 2.73
C LEU A 8 22.47 47.40 1.80
N THR A 9 23.16 46.26 1.77
CA THR A 9 22.73 45.08 0.99
C THR A 9 21.64 44.34 1.77
N LEU A 10 20.40 44.43 1.29
CA LEU A 10 19.26 43.71 1.85
C LEU A 10 19.28 42.26 1.34
N CYS A 11 19.77 41.31 2.14
CA CYS A 11 19.61 39.88 1.85
C CYS A 11 18.14 39.48 2.08
N ALA A 12 17.39 39.31 0.99
CA ALA A 12 16.08 38.67 1.04
C ALA A 12 16.26 37.17 1.37
N PHE A 13 15.89 36.78 2.59
CA PHE A 13 15.68 35.38 2.94
C PHE A 13 14.44 34.89 2.17
N CYS A 14 14.65 34.22 1.03
CA CYS A 14 13.64 33.33 0.48
C CYS A 14 13.53 32.11 1.40
N GLY A 15 12.73 32.23 2.46
CA GLY A 15 12.23 31.05 3.16
C GLY A 15 11.30 30.32 2.21
N THR A 16 11.75 29.20 1.63
CA THR A 16 10.84 28.23 1.05
C THR A 16 9.93 27.76 2.19
N ALA A 17 8.68 28.22 2.22
CA ALA A 17 7.68 27.68 3.13
C ALA A 17 7.60 26.17 2.86
N ALA A 18 8.14 25.37 3.78
CA ALA A 18 7.97 23.93 3.72
C ALA A 18 6.45 23.67 3.68
N ALA A 19 6.01 22.83 2.74
CA ALA A 19 4.60 22.47 2.66
C ALA A 19 4.14 21.95 4.02
N GLU A 20 2.98 22.42 4.49
CA GLU A 20 2.42 21.98 5.77
C GLU A 20 2.29 20.45 5.77
N PRO A 21 2.83 19.75 6.80
CA PRO A 21 2.68 18.31 6.91
C PRO A 21 1.19 17.95 6.93
N LEU A 22 0.82 16.83 6.30
CA LEU A 22 -0.56 16.35 6.25
C LEU A 22 -1.57 17.36 5.65
N SER A 23 -1.15 18.24 4.75
CA SER A 23 -2.01 19.25 4.09
C SER A 23 -3.16 18.69 3.22
N ALA A 24 -3.11 17.41 2.86
CA ALA A 24 -4.20 16.70 2.19
C ALA A 24 -5.24 16.12 3.17
N TRP A 25 -4.98 16.23 4.48
CA TRP A 25 -5.93 15.92 5.55
C TRP A 25 -6.66 17.19 5.97
N ASN A 26 -7.98 17.10 6.15
CA ASN A 26 -8.76 18.13 6.80
C ASN A 26 -8.43 18.17 8.31
N ASP A 27 -8.63 19.32 8.96
CA ASP A 27 -8.45 19.45 10.42
C ASP A 27 -9.61 18.78 11.17
N THR A 28 -9.55 17.45 11.23
CA THR A 28 -10.52 16.58 11.91
C THR A 28 -9.85 15.80 13.05
N ALA A 29 -10.64 15.01 13.76
CA ALA A 29 -10.13 14.17 14.85
C ALA A 29 -9.03 13.19 14.38
N ALA A 30 -9.11 12.69 13.15
CA ALA A 30 -8.12 11.75 12.61
C ALA A 30 -6.74 12.40 12.44
N LYS A 31 -6.67 13.60 11.83
CA LYS A 31 -5.40 14.36 11.69
C LYS A 31 -4.79 14.66 13.05
N ARG A 32 -5.59 15.16 14.00
CA ARG A 32 -5.13 15.48 15.35
C ARG A 32 -4.62 14.26 16.10
N ALA A 33 -5.31 13.12 16.02
CA ALA A 33 -4.88 11.89 16.67
C ALA A 33 -3.51 11.40 16.15
N ILE A 34 -3.26 11.53 14.85
CA ILE A 34 -1.95 11.23 14.23
C ILE A 34 -0.88 12.19 14.80
N GLU A 35 -1.14 13.50 14.75
CA GLU A 35 -0.18 14.52 15.18
C GLU A 35 0.15 14.40 16.66
N GLU A 36 -0.86 14.26 17.51
CA GLU A 36 -0.72 14.08 18.96
C GLU A 36 0.07 12.80 19.31
N TRP A 37 -0.21 11.68 18.64
CA TRP A 37 0.53 10.44 18.88
C TRP A 37 2.00 10.59 18.47
N VAL A 38 2.28 11.16 17.29
CA VAL A 38 3.66 11.38 16.83
C VAL A 38 4.40 12.34 17.76
N GLN A 39 3.81 13.47 18.12
CA GLN A 39 4.44 14.44 19.03
C GLN A 39 4.78 13.81 20.39
N ASN A 40 3.83 13.08 20.99
CA ASN A 40 4.04 12.45 22.30
C ASN A 40 5.08 11.31 22.25
N THR A 41 5.09 10.49 21.20
CA THR A 41 6.00 9.34 21.12
C THR A 41 7.41 9.70 20.64
N THR A 42 7.62 10.92 20.17
CA THR A 42 8.91 11.38 19.65
C THR A 42 9.58 12.43 20.53
N ASN A 43 8.85 13.02 21.48
CA ASN A 43 9.39 13.93 22.49
C ASN A 43 10.14 13.15 23.59
N PRO A 44 11.46 13.35 23.77
CA PRO A 44 12.27 12.66 24.80
C PRO A 44 11.80 12.86 26.24
N ASP A 45 11.10 13.96 26.53
CA ASP A 45 10.59 14.27 27.86
C ASP A 45 9.20 13.65 28.13
N SER A 46 8.59 13.03 27.12
CA SER A 46 7.29 12.39 27.24
C SER A 46 7.39 11.01 27.89
N PRO A 47 6.46 10.64 28.81
CA PRO A 47 6.41 9.29 29.38
C PRO A 47 6.09 8.21 28.34
N THR A 48 5.62 8.58 27.14
CA THR A 48 5.32 7.66 26.03
C THR A 48 6.38 7.68 24.93
N PHE A 49 7.54 8.31 25.18
CA PHE A 49 8.64 8.35 24.23
C PHE A 49 9.05 6.96 23.75
N ILE A 50 9.20 6.82 22.43
CA ILE A 50 9.68 5.62 21.77
C ILE A 50 11.08 5.92 21.23
N PRO A 51 12.12 5.16 21.63
CA PRO A 51 13.46 5.28 21.05
C PRO A 51 13.44 5.08 19.53
N THR A 52 14.23 5.85 18.78
CA THR A 52 14.25 5.84 17.31
C THR A 52 14.46 4.44 16.72
N ASP A 53 15.26 3.59 17.36
CA ASP A 53 15.54 2.22 16.92
C ASP A 53 14.35 1.26 17.12
N LYS A 54 13.26 1.70 17.78
CA LYS A 54 12.02 0.96 18.04
C LYS A 54 10.80 1.48 17.28
N ARG A 55 10.93 2.57 16.50
CA ARG A 55 9.82 3.24 15.80
C ARG A 55 9.42 2.54 14.50
N TYR A 56 9.03 1.27 14.55
CA TYR A 56 8.53 0.54 13.38
C TYR A 56 7.03 0.70 13.25
N VAL A 57 6.54 1.06 12.06
CA VAL A 57 5.12 1.15 11.74
C VAL A 57 4.82 0.34 10.49
N VAL A 58 3.65 -0.29 10.46
CA VAL A 58 3.23 -1.20 9.38
C VAL A 58 1.96 -0.70 8.72
N PHE A 59 1.92 -0.78 7.40
CA PHE A 59 0.80 -0.38 6.56
C PHE A 59 0.38 -1.56 5.70
N ASP A 60 -0.92 -1.84 5.60
CA ASP A 60 -1.41 -2.53 4.41
C ASP A 60 -1.21 -1.64 3.17
N ASN A 61 -1.35 -2.22 1.97
CA ASN A 61 -1.19 -1.52 0.71
C ASN A 61 -2.53 -1.39 -0.03
N ASP A 62 -3.14 -2.50 -0.44
CA ASP A 62 -4.44 -2.52 -1.12
C ASP A 62 -5.53 -1.92 -0.20
N GLY A 63 -6.21 -0.86 -0.65
CA GLY A 63 -7.23 -0.16 0.14
C GLY A 63 -6.69 0.78 1.22
N THR A 64 -5.41 0.70 1.57
CA THR A 64 -4.79 1.54 2.61
C THR A 64 -3.85 2.59 2.05
N LEU A 65 -2.99 2.25 1.08
CA LEU A 65 -2.06 3.17 0.41
C LEU A 65 -2.48 3.51 -1.02
N TRP A 66 -3.26 2.64 -1.67
CA TRP A 66 -3.87 2.86 -2.97
C TRP A 66 -5.27 2.20 -3.10
N PRO A 67 -6.01 2.41 -4.20
CA PRO A 67 -7.27 1.72 -4.46
C PRO A 67 -7.15 0.20 -4.62
N GLU A 68 -8.16 -0.52 -4.12
CA GLU A 68 -8.35 -1.95 -4.35
C GLU A 68 -9.68 -2.28 -5.05
N ALA A 69 -10.56 -1.31 -5.23
CA ALA A 69 -11.84 -1.51 -5.90
C ALA A 69 -11.76 -1.20 -7.41
N PRO A 70 -12.54 -1.91 -8.25
CA PRO A 70 -13.32 -3.12 -7.93
C PRO A 70 -12.46 -4.39 -7.81
N LEU A 71 -11.17 -4.31 -8.16
CA LEU A 71 -10.17 -5.36 -8.06
C LEU A 71 -8.82 -4.72 -7.72
N THR A 72 -8.00 -5.41 -6.94
CA THR A 72 -6.63 -4.97 -6.62
C THR A 72 -5.79 -4.82 -7.88
N PHE A 73 -4.77 -3.97 -7.82
CA PHE A 73 -3.91 -3.73 -8.98
C PHE A 73 -3.19 -5.00 -9.45
N GLN A 74 -2.78 -5.86 -8.53
CA GLN A 74 -2.14 -7.13 -8.91
C GLN A 74 -3.11 -8.07 -9.61
N ILE A 75 -4.39 -8.12 -9.19
CA ILE A 75 -5.38 -8.93 -9.92
C ILE A 75 -5.57 -8.37 -11.33
N LYS A 76 -5.70 -7.04 -11.48
CA LYS A 76 -5.79 -6.41 -12.80
C LYS A 76 -4.57 -6.76 -13.68
N PHE A 77 -3.36 -6.68 -13.12
CA PHE A 77 -2.13 -7.11 -13.80
C PHE A 77 -2.16 -8.58 -14.21
N ALA A 78 -2.60 -9.48 -13.32
CA ALA A 78 -2.69 -10.92 -13.63
C ALA A 78 -3.67 -11.18 -14.79
N LEU A 79 -4.82 -10.49 -14.82
CA LEU A 79 -5.79 -10.61 -15.91
C LEU A 79 -5.21 -10.15 -17.25
N ASP A 80 -4.48 -9.04 -17.27
CA ASP A 80 -3.82 -8.55 -18.48
C ASP A 80 -2.67 -9.47 -18.91
N GLU A 81 -1.90 -10.03 -17.98
CA GLU A 81 -0.88 -11.05 -18.28
C GLU A 81 -1.49 -12.32 -18.87
N VAL A 82 -2.65 -12.77 -18.39
CA VAL A 82 -3.37 -13.90 -19.00
C VAL A 82 -3.67 -13.59 -20.47
N LYS A 83 -4.24 -12.41 -20.75
CA LYS A 83 -4.56 -11.99 -22.13
C LYS A 83 -3.32 -11.91 -23.00
N ARG A 84 -2.21 -11.38 -22.47
CA ARG A 84 -0.94 -11.23 -23.20
C ARG A 84 -0.27 -12.58 -23.49
N LEU A 85 -0.35 -13.53 -22.56
CA LEU A 85 0.30 -14.84 -22.66
C LEU A 85 -0.56 -15.88 -23.37
N ALA A 86 -1.88 -15.74 -23.41
CA ALA A 86 -2.78 -16.71 -24.04
C ALA A 86 -2.43 -17.07 -25.50
N PRO A 87 -2.04 -16.13 -26.40
CA PRO A 87 -1.61 -16.48 -27.75
C PRO A 87 -0.36 -17.36 -27.82
N GLN A 88 0.46 -17.34 -26.77
CA GLN A 88 1.71 -18.12 -26.66
C GLN A 88 1.47 -19.47 -25.95
N ASN A 89 0.27 -19.69 -25.40
CA ASN A 89 -0.08 -20.87 -24.63
C ASN A 89 -1.40 -21.48 -25.15
N PRO A 90 -1.38 -22.17 -26.32
CA PRO A 90 -2.60 -22.71 -26.93
C PRO A 90 -3.41 -23.62 -26.01
N GLY A 91 -2.76 -24.33 -25.10
CA GLY A 91 -3.43 -25.20 -24.11
C GLY A 91 -4.32 -24.45 -23.11
N TRP A 92 -4.18 -23.12 -22.98
CA TRP A 92 -5.04 -22.33 -22.09
C TRP A 92 -6.45 -22.12 -22.65
N SER A 93 -6.66 -22.34 -23.95
CA SER A 93 -7.99 -22.12 -24.56
C SER A 93 -9.06 -23.07 -24.01
N SER A 94 -8.69 -24.20 -23.43
CA SER A 94 -9.62 -25.15 -22.77
C SER A 94 -9.88 -24.83 -21.30
N ASP A 95 -9.16 -23.88 -20.71
CA ASP A 95 -9.32 -23.51 -19.31
C ASP A 95 -10.53 -22.56 -19.14
N PRO A 96 -11.57 -22.95 -18.38
CA PRO A 96 -12.77 -22.13 -18.22
C PRO A 96 -12.50 -20.77 -17.58
N LEU A 97 -11.53 -20.69 -16.67
CA LEU A 97 -11.20 -19.45 -15.98
C LEU A 97 -10.40 -18.52 -16.90
N VAL A 98 -9.45 -19.05 -17.69
CA VAL A 98 -8.79 -18.26 -18.74
C VAL A 98 -9.83 -17.74 -19.75
N GLN A 99 -10.77 -18.58 -20.18
CA GLN A 99 -11.85 -18.12 -21.08
C GLN A 99 -12.68 -16.98 -20.47
N ALA A 100 -12.97 -17.03 -19.17
CA ALA A 100 -13.67 -15.94 -18.49
C ALA A 100 -12.85 -14.64 -18.53
N VAL A 101 -11.53 -14.71 -18.28
CA VAL A 101 -10.63 -13.55 -18.39
C VAL A 101 -10.59 -12.99 -19.82
N LEU A 102 -10.48 -13.85 -20.83
CA LEU A 102 -10.44 -13.44 -22.24
C LEU A 102 -11.74 -12.78 -22.73
N LYS A 103 -12.87 -13.05 -22.03
CA LYS A 103 -14.20 -12.47 -22.32
C LYS A 103 -14.55 -11.30 -21.41
N ASP A 104 -13.62 -10.82 -20.58
CA ASP A 104 -13.85 -9.78 -19.58
C ASP A 104 -14.98 -10.12 -18.57
N ASP A 105 -15.20 -11.41 -18.32
CA ASP A 105 -16.19 -11.89 -17.34
C ASP A 105 -15.62 -11.88 -15.92
N ILE A 106 -15.45 -10.67 -15.40
CA ILE A 106 -14.93 -10.42 -14.04
C ILE A 106 -15.82 -11.05 -12.96
N LYS A 107 -17.13 -11.20 -13.21
CA LYS A 107 -18.03 -11.83 -12.24
C LYS A 107 -17.70 -13.31 -12.04
N THR A 108 -17.46 -14.03 -13.13
CA THR A 108 -17.02 -15.43 -13.06
C THR A 108 -15.64 -15.56 -12.42
N VAL A 109 -14.72 -14.65 -12.74
CA VAL A 109 -13.41 -14.61 -12.09
C VAL A 109 -13.55 -14.39 -10.58
N ALA A 110 -14.34 -13.41 -10.14
CA ALA A 110 -14.58 -13.14 -8.73
C ALA A 110 -15.25 -14.34 -8.03
N ALA A 111 -16.22 -14.98 -8.68
CA ALA A 111 -16.91 -16.16 -8.15
C ALA A 111 -16.01 -17.39 -7.98
N SER A 112 -14.86 -17.44 -8.67
CA SER A 112 -13.88 -18.53 -8.53
C SER A 112 -13.13 -18.53 -7.19
N GLY A 113 -13.22 -17.41 -6.45
CA GLY A 113 -12.62 -17.25 -5.13
C GLY A 113 -11.10 -17.43 -5.11
N GLU A 114 -10.57 -17.71 -3.92
CA GLU A 114 -9.12 -17.85 -3.69
C GLU A 114 -8.48 -18.91 -4.60
N LYS A 115 -9.14 -20.04 -4.81
CA LYS A 115 -8.60 -21.13 -5.64
C LYS A 115 -8.43 -20.70 -7.10
N GLY A 116 -9.43 -20.04 -7.67
CA GLY A 116 -9.32 -19.56 -9.05
C GLY A 116 -8.31 -18.43 -9.18
N LEU A 117 -8.24 -17.53 -8.19
CA LEU A 117 -7.20 -16.50 -8.17
C LEU A 117 -5.79 -17.12 -8.11
N MET A 118 -5.55 -18.09 -7.23
CA MET A 118 -4.27 -18.80 -7.14
C MET A 118 -3.91 -19.52 -8.43
N HIS A 119 -4.91 -20.09 -9.12
CA HIS A 119 -4.71 -20.68 -10.44
C HIS A 119 -4.23 -19.63 -11.47
N LEU A 120 -4.91 -18.49 -11.59
CA LEU A 120 -4.51 -17.40 -12.50
C LEU A 120 -3.12 -16.83 -12.16
N LEU A 121 -2.81 -16.68 -10.88
CA LEU A 121 -1.48 -16.25 -10.44
C LEU A 121 -0.42 -17.29 -10.81
N SER A 122 -0.70 -18.59 -10.65
CA SER A 122 0.24 -19.64 -11.05
C SER A 122 0.58 -19.61 -12.54
N LEU A 123 -0.40 -19.29 -13.40
CA LEU A 123 -0.22 -19.19 -14.85
C LEU A 123 0.64 -17.98 -15.27
N THR A 124 0.61 -16.91 -14.49
CA THR A 124 1.17 -15.61 -14.89
C THR A 124 2.42 -15.20 -14.12
N HIS A 125 2.65 -15.76 -12.93
CA HIS A 125 3.71 -15.35 -12.01
C HIS A 125 4.79 -16.43 -11.77
N SER A 126 4.55 -17.68 -12.18
CA SER A 126 5.46 -18.81 -11.95
C SER A 126 6.25 -19.18 -13.22
N GLY A 127 7.39 -19.85 -13.04
CA GLY A 127 8.20 -20.40 -14.14
C GLY A 127 9.00 -19.35 -14.91
N MET A 128 9.13 -18.14 -14.37
CA MET A 128 9.90 -17.03 -14.94
C MET A 128 10.93 -16.49 -13.95
N THR A 129 11.91 -15.75 -14.47
CA THR A 129 12.88 -15.09 -13.59
C THR A 129 12.23 -13.95 -12.82
N THR A 130 12.80 -13.60 -11.66
CA THR A 130 12.38 -12.42 -10.89
C THR A 130 12.60 -11.13 -11.69
N ASP A 131 13.67 -11.05 -12.49
CA ASP A 131 13.93 -9.91 -13.37
C ASP A 131 12.87 -9.75 -14.46
N ASP A 132 12.49 -10.86 -15.12
CA ASP A 132 11.40 -10.85 -16.12
C ASP A 132 10.08 -10.41 -15.51
N PHE A 133 9.76 -10.92 -14.31
CA PHE A 133 8.56 -10.53 -13.58
C PHE A 133 8.57 -9.04 -13.26
N ASN A 134 9.67 -8.54 -12.69
CA ASN A 134 9.82 -7.13 -12.33
C ASN A 134 9.68 -6.22 -13.55
N GLN A 135 10.28 -6.59 -14.68
CA GLN A 135 10.17 -5.82 -15.91
C GLN A 135 8.73 -5.79 -16.46
N ARG A 136 8.00 -6.91 -16.38
CA ARG A 136 6.58 -6.96 -16.78
C ARG A 136 5.71 -6.07 -15.92
N VAL A 137 5.89 -6.11 -14.59
CA VAL A 137 5.17 -5.24 -13.66
C VAL A 137 5.48 -3.78 -13.95
N ALA A 138 6.77 -3.42 -14.08
CA ALA A 138 7.20 -2.05 -14.37
C ALA A 138 6.63 -1.51 -15.69
N ASN A 139 6.58 -2.35 -16.73
CA ASN A 139 5.97 -2.00 -18.00
C ASN A 139 4.45 -1.81 -17.87
N TRP A 140 3.76 -2.70 -17.15
CA TRP A 140 2.31 -2.63 -17.00
C TRP A 140 1.88 -1.36 -16.27
N VAL A 141 2.46 -1.09 -15.09
CA VAL A 141 2.08 0.05 -14.24
C VAL A 141 2.35 1.41 -14.89
N SER A 142 3.35 1.50 -15.77
CA SER A 142 3.72 2.74 -16.46
C SER A 142 3.00 2.95 -17.79
N SER A 143 2.34 1.93 -18.34
CA SER A 143 1.64 2.01 -19.63
C SER A 143 0.11 1.91 -19.51
N HIS A 144 -0.39 1.23 -18.48
CA HIS A 144 -1.81 1.03 -18.28
C HIS A 144 -2.39 2.13 -17.38
N LYS A 145 -3.68 2.40 -17.59
CA LYS A 145 -4.44 3.39 -16.81
C LYS A 145 -5.64 2.73 -16.19
N ASP A 146 -5.97 3.15 -14.98
CA ASP A 146 -7.22 2.74 -14.37
C ASP A 146 -8.41 3.31 -15.16
N ALA A 147 -9.38 2.46 -15.48
CA ALA A 147 -10.52 2.82 -16.33
C ALA A 147 -11.42 3.89 -15.69
N ARG A 148 -11.56 3.88 -14.35
CA ARG A 148 -12.40 4.85 -13.64
C ARG A 148 -11.71 6.20 -13.53
N PHE A 149 -10.46 6.20 -13.07
CA PHE A 149 -9.77 7.45 -12.72
C PHE A 149 -9.01 8.05 -13.90
N GLY A 150 -8.62 7.25 -14.90
CA GLY A 150 -7.87 7.68 -16.07
C GLY A 150 -6.38 7.96 -15.81
N CYS A 151 -5.88 7.56 -14.64
CA CYS A 151 -4.51 7.76 -14.19
C CYS A 151 -3.70 6.46 -14.32
N GLN A 152 -2.37 6.59 -14.44
CA GLN A 152 -1.49 5.42 -14.41
C GLN A 152 -1.46 4.83 -13.00
N TYR A 153 -1.32 3.51 -12.89
CA TYR A 153 -1.36 2.82 -11.60
C TYR A 153 -0.25 3.29 -10.65
N ASP A 154 0.93 3.62 -11.19
CA ASP A 154 2.06 4.15 -10.42
C ASP A 154 1.90 5.62 -9.96
N GLN A 155 0.77 6.26 -10.29
CA GLN A 155 0.40 7.62 -9.88
C GLN A 155 -0.79 7.62 -8.89
N MET A 156 -1.37 6.46 -8.58
CA MET A 156 -2.62 6.33 -7.83
C MET A 156 -2.43 6.00 -6.34
N GLY A 157 -1.33 6.44 -5.74
CA GLY A 157 -1.17 6.39 -4.29
C GLY A 157 -2.02 7.47 -3.60
N TYR A 158 -2.69 7.14 -2.51
CA TYR A 158 -3.48 8.11 -1.74
C TYR A 158 -2.60 9.22 -1.20
N GLN A 159 -2.85 10.45 -1.62
CA GLN A 159 -2.04 11.61 -1.25
C GLN A 159 -1.97 11.81 0.27
N PRO A 160 -3.08 11.73 1.04
CA PRO A 160 -3.03 11.86 2.49
C PRO A 160 -2.14 10.80 3.15
N MET A 161 -2.17 9.56 2.68
CA MET A 161 -1.36 8.47 3.22
C MET A 161 0.12 8.60 2.83
N ARG A 162 0.42 9.09 1.62
CA ARG A 162 1.80 9.44 1.23
C ARG A 162 2.38 10.53 2.13
N GLN A 163 1.60 11.58 2.44
CA GLN A 163 2.01 12.61 3.38
C GLN A 163 2.18 12.07 4.80
N LEU A 164 1.34 11.12 5.23
CA LEU A 164 1.48 10.45 6.51
C LEU A 164 2.80 9.64 6.59
N LEU A 165 3.12 8.91 5.54
CA LEU A 165 4.39 8.19 5.43
C LEU A 165 5.60 9.14 5.52
N ASP A 166 5.56 10.28 4.82
CA ASP A 166 6.60 11.31 4.88
C ASP A 166 6.71 11.92 6.28
N TYR A 167 5.58 12.26 6.90
CA TYR A 167 5.52 12.82 8.25
C TYR A 167 6.11 11.85 9.28
N LEU A 168 5.77 10.56 9.19
CA LEU A 168 6.30 9.52 10.08
C LEU A 168 7.81 9.37 9.90
N ARG A 169 8.32 9.28 8.66
CA ARG A 169 9.76 9.20 8.40
C ARG A 169 10.52 10.43 8.88
N ALA A 170 9.97 11.63 8.68
CA ALA A 170 10.56 12.88 9.18
C ALA A 170 10.70 12.88 10.71
N ASN A 171 9.87 12.11 11.41
CA ASN A 171 9.89 11.91 12.85
C ASN A 171 10.61 10.61 13.29
N GLY A 172 11.40 10.00 12.41
CA GLY A 172 12.28 8.87 12.71
C GLY A 172 11.59 7.51 12.76
N PHE A 173 10.36 7.40 12.25
CA PHE A 173 9.71 6.11 12.08
C PHE A 173 10.20 5.38 10.82
N LYS A 174 10.25 4.05 10.90
CA LYS A 174 10.53 3.15 9.78
C LYS A 174 9.20 2.59 9.27
N THR A 175 8.86 2.90 8.03
CA THR A 175 7.57 2.59 7.41
C THR A 175 7.64 1.31 6.59
N TRP A 176 6.90 0.28 7.00
CA TRP A 176 6.86 -1.04 6.36
C TRP A 176 5.52 -1.28 5.68
N ILE A 177 5.53 -2.04 4.58
CA ILE A 177 4.31 -2.62 3.99
C ILE A 177 4.15 -4.06 4.50
N VAL A 178 2.91 -4.43 4.87
CA VAL A 178 2.50 -5.79 5.24
C VAL A 178 1.14 -6.08 4.59
N SER A 179 1.14 -6.84 3.49
CA SER A 179 -0.03 -6.92 2.61
C SER A 179 -0.25 -8.31 2.02
N GLY A 180 -1.51 -8.67 1.81
CA GLY A 180 -1.89 -9.90 1.11
C GLY A 180 -1.45 -9.90 -0.37
N GLY A 181 -1.12 -8.73 -0.93
CA GLY A 181 -0.54 -8.60 -2.27
C GLY A 181 0.84 -9.28 -2.39
N GLY A 182 1.21 -9.65 -3.62
CA GLY A 182 2.48 -10.30 -3.91
C GLY A 182 3.68 -9.40 -3.64
N ILE A 183 4.63 -9.89 -2.85
CA ILE A 183 5.79 -9.12 -2.40
C ILE A 183 6.59 -8.51 -3.55
N ASP A 184 6.86 -9.28 -4.62
CA ASP A 184 7.64 -8.80 -5.76
C ASP A 184 6.87 -7.78 -6.60
N PHE A 185 5.54 -7.90 -6.68
CA PHE A 185 4.70 -6.92 -7.39
C PHE A 185 4.79 -5.54 -6.71
N MET A 186 4.65 -5.52 -5.39
CA MET A 186 4.72 -4.28 -4.61
C MET A 186 6.15 -3.69 -4.58
N ARG A 187 7.19 -4.52 -4.52
CA ARG A 187 8.59 -4.06 -4.50
C ARG A 187 8.95 -3.20 -5.71
N VAL A 188 8.36 -3.46 -6.88
CA VAL A 188 8.57 -2.65 -8.10
C VAL A 188 8.08 -1.20 -7.94
N LEU A 189 7.08 -0.96 -7.09
CA LEU A 189 6.36 0.32 -6.98
C LEU A 189 6.65 1.08 -5.68
N SER A 190 6.83 0.34 -4.58
CA SER A 190 6.88 0.83 -3.20
C SER A 190 7.82 2.03 -3.00
N GLN A 191 9.05 1.96 -3.50
CA GLN A 191 10.03 3.05 -3.33
C GLN A 191 9.59 4.32 -4.06
N LYS A 192 9.12 4.19 -5.31
CA LYS A 192 8.70 5.32 -6.15
C LYS A 192 7.42 5.97 -5.61
N MET A 193 6.44 5.15 -5.23
CA MET A 193 5.13 5.65 -4.81
C MET A 193 5.14 6.17 -3.37
N TYR A 194 5.85 5.48 -2.49
CA TYR A 194 5.67 5.63 -1.04
C TYR A 194 6.96 5.99 -0.29
N GLY A 195 8.12 5.97 -0.95
CA GLY A 195 9.41 6.13 -0.29
C GLY A 195 9.76 4.94 0.63
N ILE A 196 9.12 3.79 0.43
CA ILE A 196 9.36 2.55 1.19
C ILE A 196 10.30 1.66 0.37
N PRO A 197 11.52 1.36 0.85
CA PRO A 197 12.46 0.56 0.08
C PRO A 197 12.05 -0.91 0.04
N PRO A 198 12.47 -1.69 -0.98
CA PRO A 198 12.03 -3.08 -1.18
C PRO A 198 12.24 -4.02 0.02
N GLU A 199 13.26 -3.79 0.83
CA GLU A 199 13.54 -4.56 2.05
C GLU A 199 12.55 -4.27 3.20
N GLN A 200 11.77 -3.19 3.12
CA GLN A 200 10.70 -2.84 4.05
C GLN A 200 9.31 -3.24 3.52
N VAL A 201 9.27 -4.12 2.51
CA VAL A 201 8.03 -4.65 1.94
C VAL A 201 7.90 -6.13 2.32
N ILE A 202 6.81 -6.45 3.00
CA ILE A 202 6.34 -7.80 3.28
C ILE A 202 5.03 -7.98 2.53
N GLY A 203 4.92 -9.11 1.86
CA GLY A 203 3.64 -9.54 1.34
C GLY A 203 3.64 -11.02 1.02
N SER A 204 2.57 -11.48 0.36
CA SER A 204 2.44 -12.86 -0.07
C SER A 204 3.59 -13.27 -0.99
N PHE A 205 4.13 -14.46 -0.78
CA PHE A 205 5.32 -14.94 -1.49
C PHE A 205 5.26 -16.45 -1.76
N SER A 206 6.14 -16.90 -2.63
CA SER A 206 6.50 -18.31 -2.82
C SER A 206 8.02 -18.42 -2.87
N LEU A 207 8.54 -19.62 -2.64
CA LEU A 207 9.97 -19.85 -2.73
C LEU A 207 10.45 -19.69 -4.16
N SER A 208 11.62 -19.10 -4.33
CA SER A 208 12.31 -19.00 -5.61
C SER A 208 13.49 -19.97 -5.65
N GLU A 209 13.86 -20.40 -6.84
CA GLU A 209 14.98 -21.32 -7.07
C GLU A 209 16.16 -20.58 -7.71
N PHE A 210 17.33 -20.70 -7.07
CA PHE A 210 18.59 -20.21 -7.62
C PHE A 210 19.21 -21.26 -8.54
N ALA A 211 19.70 -20.83 -9.71
CA ALA A 211 20.48 -21.68 -10.59
C ALA A 211 21.62 -20.90 -11.25
N LEU A 212 22.72 -21.61 -11.52
CA LEU A 212 23.77 -21.16 -12.42
C LEU A 212 23.35 -21.45 -13.87
N SER A 213 23.75 -20.57 -14.80
CA SER A 213 23.53 -20.68 -16.23
C SER A 213 24.78 -20.25 -16.99
N GLY A 214 24.86 -20.54 -18.30
CA GLY A 214 25.96 -20.07 -19.14
C GLY A 214 26.12 -18.54 -19.15
N ASP A 215 25.04 -17.83 -18.84
CA ASP A 215 24.92 -16.37 -18.97
C ASP A 215 25.04 -15.67 -17.60
N GLY A 216 25.31 -16.42 -16.52
CA GLY A 216 25.40 -15.92 -15.15
C GLY A 216 24.47 -16.66 -14.20
N THR A 217 23.82 -15.94 -13.29
CA THR A 217 22.91 -16.49 -12.27
C THR A 217 21.47 -16.13 -12.56
N LYS A 218 20.53 -17.02 -12.21
CA LYS A 218 19.10 -16.75 -12.31
C LYS A 218 18.37 -17.15 -11.02
N ILE A 219 17.34 -16.38 -10.69
CA ILE A 219 16.37 -16.68 -9.63
C ILE A 219 15.01 -16.83 -10.28
N THR A 220 14.46 -18.04 -10.25
CA THR A 220 13.18 -18.37 -10.89
C THR A 220 12.07 -18.43 -9.85
N LYS A 221 10.96 -17.73 -10.12
CA LYS A 221 9.75 -17.78 -9.30
C LYS A 221 9.08 -19.15 -9.45
N THR A 222 8.70 -19.75 -8.32
CA THR A 222 7.97 -21.04 -8.30
C THR A 222 6.62 -20.89 -7.60
N MET A 223 5.86 -21.97 -7.47
CA MET A 223 4.68 -22.03 -6.59
C MET A 223 4.95 -22.82 -5.30
N SER A 224 6.18 -23.28 -5.07
CA SER A 224 6.56 -24.06 -3.90
C SER A 224 6.59 -23.18 -2.65
N GLY A 225 6.08 -23.70 -1.54
CA GLY A 225 6.13 -23.00 -0.24
C GLY A 225 5.40 -21.65 -0.23
N ALA A 226 4.29 -21.54 -0.96
CA ALA A 226 3.48 -20.32 -0.98
C ALA A 226 2.98 -19.94 0.42
N PHE A 227 3.11 -18.67 0.76
CA PHE A 227 2.64 -18.05 2.00
C PHE A 227 1.73 -16.87 1.64
N ASN A 228 0.51 -16.89 2.17
CA ASN A 228 -0.46 -15.80 2.01
C ASN A 228 -0.36 -14.86 3.23
N ASP A 229 0.12 -13.64 3.03
CA ASP A 229 0.34 -12.64 4.08
C ASP A 229 -0.92 -11.82 4.39
N ASP A 230 -1.99 -12.51 4.78
CA ASP A 230 -3.28 -11.87 5.09
C ASP A 230 -3.89 -12.39 6.40
N ALA A 231 -4.80 -11.60 6.98
CA ALA A 231 -5.48 -11.90 8.23
C ALA A 231 -4.49 -12.29 9.35
N THR A 232 -4.66 -13.47 9.95
CA THR A 232 -3.83 -13.96 11.05
C THR A 232 -2.38 -14.23 10.66
N ASN A 233 -2.06 -14.27 9.36
CA ASN A 233 -0.70 -14.46 8.89
C ASN A 233 0.13 -13.16 8.91
N LYS A 234 -0.50 -11.98 8.85
CA LYS A 234 0.22 -10.68 8.92
C LYS A 234 1.11 -10.57 10.17
N PRO A 235 0.64 -10.85 11.40
CA PRO A 235 1.52 -10.89 12.58
C PRO A 235 2.67 -11.91 12.49
N VAL A 236 2.43 -13.06 11.84
CA VAL A 236 3.46 -14.09 11.65
C VAL A 236 4.56 -13.58 10.71
N ALA A 237 4.19 -12.94 9.61
CA ALA A 237 5.14 -12.36 8.67
C ALA A 237 5.90 -11.17 9.28
N ILE A 238 5.23 -10.31 10.05
CA ILE A 238 5.87 -9.24 10.84
C ILE A 238 6.95 -9.84 11.75
N HIS A 239 6.62 -10.90 12.50
CA HIS A 239 7.60 -11.57 13.35
C HIS A 239 8.78 -12.11 12.54
N LEU A 240 8.50 -12.80 11.43
CA LEU A 240 9.51 -13.47 10.60
C LEU A 240 10.47 -12.48 9.91
N PHE A 241 9.94 -11.43 9.29
CA PHE A 241 10.72 -10.52 8.43
C PHE A 241 11.25 -9.30 9.19
N MET A 242 10.49 -8.74 10.13
CA MET A 242 10.93 -7.55 10.87
C MET A 242 11.66 -7.91 12.16
N GLY A 243 11.32 -9.04 12.78
CA GLY A 243 11.86 -9.42 14.10
C GLY A 243 11.52 -8.40 15.21
N GLN A 244 10.57 -7.50 14.97
CA GLN A 244 10.16 -6.42 15.86
C GLN A 244 8.65 -6.33 15.87
N ARG A 245 8.08 -6.05 17.04
CA ARG A 245 6.66 -5.71 17.13
C ARG A 245 6.46 -4.23 16.78
N PRO A 246 5.57 -3.87 15.86
CA PRO A 246 5.33 -2.49 15.49
C PRO A 246 4.79 -1.66 16.66
N VAL A 247 4.90 -0.34 16.52
CA VAL A 247 4.31 0.64 17.44
C VAL A 247 3.11 1.37 16.81
N GLY A 248 2.92 1.24 15.50
CA GLY A 248 1.71 1.71 14.83
C GLY A 248 1.33 0.80 13.66
N ALA A 249 0.03 0.63 13.44
CA ALA A 249 -0.52 -0.18 12.37
C ALA A 249 -1.66 0.55 11.65
N PHE A 250 -1.63 0.49 10.32
CA PHE A 250 -2.53 1.19 9.42
C PHE A 250 -3.11 0.17 8.43
N GLY A 251 -4.42 0.06 8.35
CA GLY A 251 -5.12 -0.88 7.47
C GLY A 251 -6.45 -0.33 6.99
N ASN A 252 -7.27 -1.16 6.35
CA ASN A 252 -8.61 -0.77 5.90
C ASN A 252 -9.63 -1.92 5.90
N SER A 253 -9.24 -3.12 6.31
CA SER A 253 -10.10 -4.30 6.21
C SER A 253 -10.06 -5.18 7.47
N ASP A 254 -10.96 -6.16 7.53
CA ASP A 254 -10.96 -7.20 8.54
C ASP A 254 -9.73 -8.14 8.40
N GLY A 255 -9.08 -8.16 7.23
CA GLY A 255 -7.78 -8.80 7.02
C GLY A 255 -6.64 -8.14 7.80
N ASP A 256 -6.80 -6.86 8.17
CA ASP A 256 -5.81 -6.14 8.99
C ASP A 256 -6.01 -6.33 10.48
N LEU A 257 -7.14 -6.91 10.90
CA LEU A 257 -7.52 -6.93 12.31
C LEU A 257 -6.45 -7.56 13.19
N ALA A 258 -5.88 -8.69 12.78
CA ALA A 258 -4.84 -9.36 13.54
C ALA A 258 -3.54 -8.53 13.59
N MET A 259 -3.20 -7.81 12.52
CA MET A 259 -2.05 -6.89 12.48
C MET A 259 -2.23 -5.73 13.46
N LEU A 260 -3.41 -5.10 13.48
CA LEU A 260 -3.74 -4.03 14.43
C LEU A 260 -3.74 -4.55 15.87
N GLN A 261 -4.32 -5.72 16.14
CA GLN A 261 -4.34 -6.31 17.48
C GLN A 261 -2.94 -6.68 17.97
N TYR A 262 -2.12 -7.29 17.12
CA TYR A 262 -0.74 -7.65 17.46
C TYR A 262 0.09 -6.43 17.82
N THR A 263 -0.05 -5.36 17.03
CA THR A 263 0.58 -4.05 17.27
C THR A 263 0.06 -3.42 18.56
N ALA A 264 -1.26 -3.37 18.76
CA ALA A 264 -1.89 -2.80 19.95
C ALA A 264 -1.43 -3.50 21.24
N ALA A 265 -1.13 -4.79 21.18
CA ALA A 265 -0.63 -5.58 22.30
C ALA A 265 0.88 -5.41 22.56
N ASN A 266 1.57 -4.44 21.95
CA ASN A 266 2.97 -4.16 22.25
C ASN A 266 3.14 -3.62 23.68
N PRO A 267 3.82 -4.35 24.58
CA PRO A 267 3.92 -3.96 25.99
C PRO A 267 4.90 -2.79 26.21
N ASN A 268 5.71 -2.45 25.20
CA ASN A 268 6.84 -1.54 25.33
C ASN A 268 6.59 -0.14 24.74
N ALA A 269 5.39 0.14 24.22
CA ALA A 269 5.11 1.41 23.55
C ALA A 269 3.64 1.81 23.69
N LYS A 270 3.38 3.13 23.68
CA LYS A 270 2.03 3.65 23.43
C LYS A 270 1.75 3.51 21.93
N THR A 271 0.91 2.56 21.58
CA THR A 271 0.65 2.17 20.19
C THR A 271 -0.40 3.05 19.51
N PHE A 272 -0.41 3.05 18.18
CA PHE A 272 -1.42 3.71 17.36
C PHE A 272 -2.03 2.76 16.34
N GLY A 273 -3.35 2.79 16.20
CA GLY A 273 -4.08 2.03 15.20
C GLY A 273 -4.93 2.97 14.37
N LEU A 274 -4.92 2.77 13.05
CA LEU A 274 -5.73 3.52 12.11
C LEU A 274 -6.36 2.59 11.07
N LEU A 275 -7.65 2.81 10.80
CA LEU A 275 -8.39 2.16 9.72
C LEU A 275 -8.88 3.20 8.72
N VAL A 276 -8.61 2.99 7.43
CA VAL A 276 -9.21 3.77 6.34
C VAL A 276 -10.61 3.23 6.07
N HIS A 277 -11.64 4.06 6.24
CA HIS A 277 -13.02 3.73 5.87
C HIS A 277 -13.37 4.41 4.55
N HIS A 278 -13.61 3.59 3.53
CA HIS A 278 -13.96 4.01 2.17
C HIS A 278 -15.41 4.51 2.12
N THR A 279 -15.60 5.81 2.34
CA THR A 279 -16.92 6.47 2.43
C THR A 279 -17.22 7.40 1.25
N ASP A 280 -16.30 7.54 0.29
CA ASP A 280 -16.37 8.54 -0.76
C ASP A 280 -16.60 7.94 -2.15
N SER A 281 -17.87 7.69 -2.49
CA SER A 281 -18.24 7.16 -3.80
C SER A 281 -18.01 8.12 -4.98
N VAL A 282 -17.73 9.40 -4.72
CA VAL A 282 -17.55 10.42 -5.76
C VAL A 282 -16.10 10.51 -6.18
N ARG A 283 -15.19 10.63 -5.21
CA ARG A 283 -13.74 10.79 -5.45
C ARG A 283 -12.99 9.45 -5.47
N GLU A 284 -13.56 8.42 -4.85
CA GLU A 284 -13.06 7.05 -4.77
C GLU A 284 -14.29 6.09 -4.84
N TYR A 285 -14.29 4.97 -4.14
CA TYR A 285 -15.39 4.05 -3.94
C TYR A 285 -15.93 4.23 -2.51
N ALA A 286 -17.17 3.78 -2.30
CA ALA A 286 -17.74 3.65 -0.98
C ALA A 286 -18.08 2.18 -0.72
N TYR A 287 -17.43 1.57 0.27
CA TYR A 287 -17.63 0.17 0.62
C TYR A 287 -17.14 -0.12 2.04
N ASP A 288 -17.76 -1.12 2.67
CA ASP A 288 -17.32 -1.69 3.94
C ASP A 288 -17.74 -3.16 4.07
N SER A 289 -19.00 -3.42 4.35
CA SER A 289 -19.61 -4.73 4.62
C SER A 289 -19.77 -5.59 3.37
N HIS A 290 -19.94 -4.95 2.21
CA HIS A 290 -20.20 -5.58 0.91
C HIS A 290 -19.29 -4.98 -0.17
N PRO A 291 -17.96 -5.18 -0.07
CA PRO A 291 -17.07 -4.70 -1.11
C PRO A 291 -17.30 -5.45 -2.44
N PRO A 292 -16.87 -4.88 -3.59
CA PRO A 292 -16.96 -5.54 -4.88
C PRO A 292 -16.15 -6.85 -4.96
N ALA A 293 -15.00 -6.91 -4.29
CA ALA A 293 -14.11 -8.07 -4.31
C ALA A 293 -13.35 -8.26 -2.99
N SER A 294 -12.64 -7.23 -2.52
CA SER A 294 -11.80 -7.25 -1.30
C SER A 294 -12.01 -6.01 -0.44
N GLY A 295 -11.46 -5.99 0.78
CA GLY A 295 -11.54 -4.83 1.66
C GLY A 295 -12.76 -4.82 2.58
N LYS A 296 -13.31 -5.99 2.92
CA LYS A 296 -14.45 -6.08 3.85
C LYS A 296 -14.04 -5.51 5.19
N LEU A 297 -14.82 -4.57 5.74
CA LEU A 297 -14.53 -3.91 7.01
C LEU A 297 -15.76 -3.87 7.91
N VAL A 298 -15.84 -4.79 8.87
CA VAL A 298 -16.95 -4.89 9.84
C VAL A 298 -16.42 -5.15 11.25
N ALA A 299 -15.63 -6.20 11.41
CA ALA A 299 -15.00 -6.53 12.68
C ALA A 299 -13.99 -5.45 13.08
N GLY A 300 -13.20 -4.94 12.13
CA GLY A 300 -12.25 -3.84 12.34
C GLY A 300 -12.91 -2.59 12.92
N LEU A 301 -14.06 -2.15 12.37
CA LEU A 301 -14.80 -0.99 12.88
C LEU A 301 -15.36 -1.23 14.29
N THR A 302 -15.78 -2.45 14.58
CA THR A 302 -16.25 -2.83 15.92
C THR A 302 -15.08 -2.75 16.93
N GLN A 303 -13.93 -3.30 16.57
CA GLN A 303 -12.74 -3.33 17.41
C GLN A 303 -12.10 -1.94 17.57
N ALA A 304 -12.19 -1.08 16.55
CA ALA A 304 -11.72 0.30 16.63
C ALA A 304 -12.39 1.08 17.78
N LYS A 305 -13.71 0.89 17.97
CA LYS A 305 -14.45 1.51 19.09
C LYS A 305 -13.98 1.00 20.45
N VAL A 306 -13.64 -0.29 20.54
CA VAL A 306 -13.19 -0.93 21.79
C VAL A 306 -11.77 -0.51 22.16
N HIS A 307 -10.88 -0.43 21.16
CA HIS A 307 -9.46 -0.17 21.36
C HIS A 307 -9.04 1.29 21.15
N GLY A 308 -9.99 2.15 20.78
CA GLY A 308 -9.71 3.57 20.47
C GLY A 308 -8.85 3.75 19.23
N TRP A 309 -8.96 2.86 18.23
CA TRP A 309 -8.29 3.06 16.95
C TRP A 309 -8.96 4.19 16.19
N THR A 310 -8.14 4.98 15.50
CA THR A 310 -8.62 6.05 14.63
C THR A 310 -9.30 5.42 13.42
N VAL A 311 -10.50 5.89 13.08
CA VAL A 311 -11.18 5.52 11.84
C VAL A 311 -11.24 6.77 10.97
N VAL A 312 -10.65 6.69 9.79
CA VAL A 312 -10.65 7.76 8.80
C VAL A 312 -11.91 7.64 7.96
N ASP A 313 -12.77 8.65 7.97
CA ASP A 313 -13.84 8.80 7.00
C ASP A 313 -13.25 9.47 5.76
N MET A 314 -12.96 8.71 4.71
CA MET A 314 -12.26 9.22 3.51
C MET A 314 -12.94 10.49 2.94
N LYS A 315 -14.28 10.52 2.95
CA LYS A 315 -15.06 11.65 2.43
C LYS A 315 -14.86 12.92 3.25
N GLN A 316 -14.82 12.80 4.58
CA GLN A 316 -14.75 13.95 5.49
C GLN A 316 -13.33 14.35 5.85
N ASP A 317 -12.43 13.38 6.02
CA ASP A 317 -11.10 13.59 6.56
C ASP A 317 -10.07 13.90 5.49
N TRP A 318 -10.29 13.50 4.23
CA TRP A 318 -9.36 13.77 3.14
C TRP A 318 -9.85 14.94 2.28
N LYS A 319 -8.99 15.93 2.11
CA LYS A 319 -9.19 17.08 1.21
C LYS A 319 -9.08 16.66 -0.26
N THR A 320 -8.12 15.78 -0.54
CA THR A 320 -7.87 15.18 -1.86
C THR A 320 -7.57 13.69 -1.68
N VAL A 321 -8.02 12.86 -2.62
CA VAL A 321 -7.73 11.40 -2.61
C VAL A 321 -6.39 11.14 -3.28
N PHE A 322 -6.22 11.64 -4.51
CA PHE A 322 -4.97 11.54 -5.27
C PHE A 322 -4.30 12.91 -5.40
N ASP A 323 -2.99 12.89 -5.66
CA ASP A 323 -2.23 14.09 -5.92
C ASP A 323 -2.66 14.69 -7.27
N PRO A 324 -3.26 15.90 -7.32
CA PRO A 324 -3.74 16.49 -8.56
C PRO A 324 -2.61 16.81 -9.55
N ALA A 325 -1.35 16.87 -9.10
CA ALA A 325 -0.19 17.01 -9.99
C ALA A 325 0.19 15.69 -10.67
N MET A 326 -0.20 14.54 -10.12
CA MET A 326 0.11 13.21 -10.66
C MET A 326 -1.10 12.54 -11.33
N CYS A 327 -2.30 12.73 -10.78
CA CYS A 327 -3.52 12.10 -11.22
C CYS A 327 -4.65 13.13 -11.32
N VAL A 328 -4.88 13.62 -12.53
CA VAL A 328 -6.04 14.46 -12.85
C VAL A 328 -7.23 13.53 -13.12
N THR A 329 -8.04 13.29 -12.08
CA THR A 329 -9.20 12.42 -12.20
C THR A 329 -10.25 13.01 -13.13
N LYS A 330 -10.87 12.15 -13.93
CA LYS A 330 -12.05 12.56 -14.71
C LYS A 330 -13.25 12.68 -13.77
N PRO A 331 -14.14 13.67 -13.97
CA PRO A 331 -15.42 13.69 -13.26
C PRO A 331 -16.16 12.38 -13.52
N VAL A 332 -16.68 11.75 -12.46
CA VAL A 332 -17.60 10.61 -12.61
C VAL A 332 -18.89 11.16 -13.20
N SER A 333 -19.22 10.76 -14.43
CA SER A 333 -20.50 11.04 -15.09
C SER A 333 -21.63 10.22 -14.49
#